data_AF-A0A9E3N142-F1
#
_entry.id   AF-A0A9E3N142-F1
#
_cell.length_a   1.000
_cell.length_b   1.000
_cell.length_c   1.000
_cell.angle_alpha   90.00
_cell.angle_beta   90.00
_cell.angle_gamma   90.00
#
_symmetry.space_group_name_H-M   'P 1'
#
loop_
_entity.id
_entity.type
_entity.pdbx_description
1 polymer ?
#
loop_
_entity_poly.entity_id
_entity_poly.type
_entity_poly.pdbx_seq_one_letter_code
_entity_poly.pdbx_strand_id
1 'polypeptide(L)' 'MKHLDTRLTRIAQQHLRIETLESRRRDSLDFHEVSVLELRDALEAAYRAGIEQGRKGAKANASDG' A
#
# COMPACT_ATOMS: atom_id res chain seq x y z
N MET A 1 -14.03 2.03 -3.35
CA MET A 1 -12.59 2.27 -3.03
C MET A 1 -11.78 2.11 -4.30
N LYS A 2 -10.74 2.92 -4.51
CA LYS A 2 -9.87 2.76 -5.67
C LYS A 2 -8.99 1.52 -5.44
N HIS A 3 -8.62 0.82 -6.51
CA HIS A 3 -7.76 -0.38 -6.42
C HIS A 3 -6.41 -0.06 -5.73
N LEU A 4 -5.93 1.19 -5.86
CA LEU A 4 -4.76 1.68 -5.13
C LEU A 4 -4.97 1.60 -3.62
N ASP A 5 -6.08 2.15 -3.12
CA ASP A 5 -6.40 2.20 -1.69
C ASP A 5 -6.41 0.79 -1.08
N THR A 6 -7.04 -0.17 -1.75
CA THR A 6 -7.07 -1.57 -1.29
C THR A 6 -5.66 -2.17 -1.16
N ARG A 7 -4.76 -1.86 -2.09
CA ARG A 7 -3.38 -2.36 -2.04
C ARG A 7 -2.58 -1.69 -0.94
N LEU A 8 -2.70 -0.37 -0.80
CA LEU A 8 -2.02 0.37 0.27
C LEU A 8 -2.50 -0.07 1.65
N THR A 9 -3.81 -0.24 1.84
CA THR A 9 -4.37 -0.77 3.10
C THR A 9 -3.82 -2.15 3.42
N ARG A 10 -3.70 -3.04 2.43
CA ARG A 10 -3.12 -4.37 2.66
C ARG A 10 -1.64 -4.31 3.08
N ILE A 11 -0.85 -3.43 2.48
CA ILE A 11 0.55 -3.21 2.87
C ILE A 11 0.63 -2.66 4.30
N ALA A 12 -0.21 -1.69 4.65
CA ALA A 12 -0.26 -1.11 6.00
C ALA A 12 -0.66 -2.15 7.05
N GLN A 13 -1.62 -3.03 6.75
CA GLN A 13 -2.01 -4.14 7.62
C GLN A 13 -0.85 -5.13 7.85
N GLN A 14 -0.10 -5.46 6.79
CA GLN A 14 0.98 -6.44 6.85
C GLN A 14 2.23 -5.94 7.56
N HIS A 15 2.62 -4.69 7.31
CA HIS A 15 3.91 -4.15 7.77
C HIS A 15 3.80 -3.21 8.97
N LEU A 16 2.69 -2.47 9.09
CA LEU A 16 2.54 -1.41 10.09
C LEU A 16 1.50 -1.74 11.17
N ARG A 17 0.78 -2.87 11.02
CA ARG A 17 -0.34 -3.29 11.90
C ARG A 17 -1.45 -2.24 11.98
N ILE A 18 -1.60 -1.45 10.91
CA ILE A 18 -2.65 -0.44 10.75
C ILE A 18 -3.82 -1.07 10.00
N GLU A 19 -4.99 -1.12 10.63
CA GLU A 19 -6.18 -1.78 10.08
C GLU A 19 -6.71 -1.11 8.81
N THR A 20 -6.71 0.23 8.78
CA THR A 20 -7.22 1.05 7.69
C THR A 20 -6.40 2.32 7.52
N LEU A 21 -6.29 2.81 6.28
CA LEU A 21 -5.71 4.11 5.96
C LEU A 21 -6.76 5.22 5.84
N GLU A 22 -8.03 4.91 6.11
CA GLU A 22 -9.09 5.90 6.19
C GLU A 22 -9.06 6.62 7.54
N SER A 23 -9.21 7.95 7.53
CA SER A 23 -9.30 8.72 8.77
C SER A 23 -10.60 8.41 9.51
N ARG A 24 -10.47 8.07 10.80
CA ARG A 24 -11.57 7.75 11.71
C ARG A 24 -11.92 8.90 12.65
N ARG A 25 -11.21 10.04 12.53
CA ARG A 25 -11.37 11.25 13.34
C ARG A 25 -11.25 10.96 14.83
N ARG A 26 -10.30 10.11 15.18
CA ARG A 26 -10.00 9.72 16.56
C ARG A 26 -8.51 9.47 16.67
N ASP A 27 -7.84 10.25 17.49
CA ASP A 27 -6.37 10.25 17.56
C ASP A 27 -5.77 8.85 17.75
N SER A 28 -6.26 8.08 18.72
CA SER A 28 -5.80 6.71 19.00
C SER A 28 -6.00 5.71 17.86
N LEU A 29 -6.85 6.05 16.88
CA LEU A 29 -7.17 5.23 15.73
C LEU A 29 -6.50 5.73 14.44
N ASP A 30 -5.99 6.97 14.43
CA ASP A 30 -5.43 7.65 13.26
C ASP A 30 -3.93 7.90 13.39
N PHE A 31 -3.38 7.97 14.61
CA PHE A 31 -1.96 8.11 14.88
C PHE A 31 -1.38 6.78 15.37
N HIS A 32 -0.32 6.34 14.71
CA HIS A 32 0.35 5.07 15.00
C HIS A 32 1.83 5.31 15.23
N GLU A 33 2.36 4.79 16.34
CA GLU A 33 3.80 4.63 16.52
C GLU A 33 4.25 3.38 15.77
N VAL A 34 5.22 3.53 14.89
CA VAL A 34 5.81 2.44 14.11
C VAL A 34 7.32 2.52 14.16
N SER A 35 7.99 1.37 14.12
CA SER A 35 9.45 1.38 14.02
C SER A 35 9.90 1.87 12.65
N VAL A 36 11.09 2.48 12.59
CA VAL A 36 11.72 2.86 11.31
C VAL A 36 11.95 1.65 10.38
N LEU A 37 12.07 0.45 10.97
CA LEU A 37 12.19 -0.81 10.26
C LEU A 37 10.89 -1.17 9.53
N GLU A 38 9.78 -1.22 10.26
CA GLU A 38 8.44 -1.49 9.70
C GLU A 38 8.05 -0.46 8.63
N LEU A 39 8.34 0.82 8.89
CA LEU A 39 8.09 1.90 7.92
C LEU A 39 8.86 1.68 6.62
N ARG A 40 10.16 1.36 6.71
CA ARG A 40 11.00 1.08 5.54
C ARG A 40 10.45 -0.11 4.76
N ASP A 41 10.12 -1.21 5.44
CA ASP A 41 9.64 -2.43 4.79
C ASP A 41 8.28 -2.19 4.10
N ALA A 42 7.39 -1.39 4.69
CA ALA A 42 6.12 -0.98 4.07
C ALA A 42 6.35 -0.12 2.80
N LEU A 43 7.27 0.84 2.86
CA LEU A 43 7.61 1.70 1.71
C LEU A 43 8.22 0.90 0.56
N GLU A 44 9.10 -0.05 0.87
CA GLU A 44 9.69 -0.95 -0.12
C GLU A 44 8.62 -1.84 -0.78
N ALA A 45 7.72 -2.41 0.02
CA ALA A 45 6.59 -3.20 -0.49
C ALA A 45 5.69 -2.37 -1.43
N ALA A 46 5.37 -1.12 -1.05
CA ALA A 46 4.58 -0.22 -1.88
C ALA A 46 5.28 0.11 -3.21
N TYR A 47 6.58 0.40 -3.17
CA TYR A 47 7.37 0.68 -4.37
C TYR A 47 7.40 -0.52 -5.33
N ARG A 48 7.69 -1.72 -4.83
CA ARG A 48 7.69 -2.96 -5.63
C ARG A 48 6.31 -3.25 -6.23
N ALA A 49 5.23 -3.07 -5.46
CA ALA A 49 3.86 -3.25 -5.95
C ALA A 49 3.49 -2.25 -7.06
N GLY A 50 4.03 -1.03 -7.00
CA GLY A 50 3.89 -0.03 -8.06
C GLY A 50 4.60 -0.45 -9.35
N ILE A 51 5.85 -0.93 -9.26
CA ILE A 51 6.60 -1.46 -10.41
C ILE A 51 5.86 -2.63 -11.06
N GLU A 52 5.36 -3.57 -10.26
CA GLU A 52 4.65 -4.74 -10.79
C GLU A 52 3.37 -4.34 -11.53
N GLN A 53 2.61 -3.37 -11.01
CA GLN A 53 1.44 -2.83 -11.69
C GLN A 53 1.80 -2.18 -13.03
N GLY A 54 2.85 -1.35 -13.06
CA GLY A 54 3.33 -0.73 -14.30
C GLY A 54 3.71 -1.78 -15.34
N ARG A 55 4.41 -2.85 -14.92
CA ARG A 55 4.77 -3.97 -15.80
C ARG A 55 3.54 -4.73 -16.33
N LYS A 56 2.51 -4.94 -15.51
CA LYS A 56 1.25 -5.57 -15.93
C LYS A 56 0.51 -4.73 -16.97
N GLY A 57 0.45 -3.41 -16.78
CA GLY A 57 -0.12 -2.48 -17.76
C GLY A 57 0.61 -2.51 -19.10
N ALA A 58 1.93 -2.53 -19.08
CA ALA A 58 2.74 -2.63 -20.30
C ALA A 58 2.51 -3.95 -21.05
N LYS A 59 2.38 -5.08 -20.34
CA LYS A 59 2.10 -6.38 -20.95
C LYS A 59 0.70 -6.46 -21.57
N ALA A 60 -0.32 -5.93 -20.88
CA ALA A 60 -1.69 -5.91 -21.40
C ALA A 60 -1.78 -5.13 -22.72
N ASN A 61 -1.11 -3.98 -22.80
CA ASN A 61 -1.08 -3.17 -24.03
C ASN A 61 -0.32 -3.84 -25.18
N ALA A 62 0.61 -4.76 -24.89
CA ALA A 62 1.36 -5.49 -25.90
C ALA A 62 0.64 -6.76 -26.40
N SER A 63 -0.40 -7.23 -25.69
CA SER A 63 -1.21 -8.40 -26.07
C SER A 63 -2.51 -8.05 -26.80
N ASP A 64 -2.88 -6.76 -26.85
CA ASP A 64 -4.07 -6.23 -27.54
C ASP A 64 -3.78 -5.76 -28.98
N GLY A 65 -2.59 -6.02 -29.51
CA GLY A 65 -2.17 -5.73 -30.90
C GLY A 65 -1.61 -6.96 -31.59
#